data_AF-A0A7J8DYF1-F1
#
_entry.id   AF-A0A7J8DYF1-F1
#
_cell.length_a   1.000
_cell.length_b   1.000
_cell.length_c   1.000
_cell.angle_alpha   90.00
_cell.angle_beta   90.00
_cell.angle_gamma   90.00
#
_symmetry.space_group_name_H-M   'P 1'
#
loop_
_entity.id
_entity.type
_entity.pdbx_description
1 polymer ?
#
loop_
_entity_poly.entity_id
_entity_poly.type
_entity_poly.pdbx_seq_one_letter_code
_entity_poly.pdbx_strand_id
1 'polypeptide(L)'
;MLFLVNQLFKIYFKINKLHLCKPLIRAIDSSNLKDDYSTAQRVTYRYYVGRKAMFDSDFKQAEEYLSFAFEHCHRLSQKNKRMILIYLLPVKMLLGHMPTIELLKKYHLMQFAEVTKAVSEGNLLLLNEALTKHETFFIRCGIFLILEKLKIITYRNLFKKVYLLLKTHQLSLDAFLVALKFMQVEDVDIDEVQCILANLIYMGHIKGYISHQHQKLVVSKQNPFPPLSTVC
;
A
#
# COMPACT_ATOMS: atom_id res chain seq x y z
N MET A 1 -8.41 20.69 24.36
CA MET A 1 -9.28 19.73 23.66
C MET A 1 -8.48 18.63 22.94
N LEU A 2 -7.49 18.94 22.09
CA LEU A 2 -6.75 17.94 21.32
C LEU A 2 -6.00 16.89 22.16
N PHE A 3 -5.47 17.27 23.33
CA PHE A 3 -4.86 16.32 24.27
C PHE A 3 -5.81 15.18 24.66
N LEU A 4 -7.06 15.50 25.03
CA LEU A 4 -8.05 14.51 25.45
C LEU A 4 -8.40 13.57 24.28
N VAL A 5 -8.62 14.14 23.09
CA VAL A 5 -8.84 13.36 21.86
C VAL A 5 -7.69 12.40 21.58
N ASN A 6 -6.44 12.84 21.74
CA ASN A 6 -5.27 11.99 21.57
C ASN A 6 -5.20 10.84 22.60
N GLN A 7 -5.63 11.06 23.85
CA GLN A 7 -5.72 9.97 24.83
C GLN A 7 -6.85 8.99 24.49
N LEU A 8 -8.00 9.49 24.05
CA LEU A 8 -9.10 8.64 23.59
C LEU A 8 -8.70 7.79 22.38
N PHE A 9 -7.98 8.36 21.41
CA PHE A 9 -7.44 7.58 20.29
C PHE A 9 -6.52 6.44 20.76
N LYS A 10 -5.61 6.68 21.71
CA LYS A 10 -4.77 5.60 22.26
C LYS A 10 -5.62 4.45 22.80
N ILE A 11 -6.69 4.76 23.54
CA ILE A 11 -7.61 3.76 24.11
C ILE A 11 -8.34 3.04 22.97
N TYR A 12 -8.97 3.77 22.05
CA TYR A 12 -9.77 3.19 20.97
C TYR A 12 -8.98 2.28 20.04
N PHE A 13 -7.74 2.66 19.72
CA PHE A 13 -6.83 1.79 18.97
C PHE A 13 -6.40 0.57 19.78
N LYS A 14 -6.23 0.70 21.11
CA LYS A 14 -5.86 -0.43 21.98
C LYS A 14 -6.99 -1.46 22.12
N ILE A 15 -8.24 -1.02 22.14
CA ILE A 15 -9.43 -1.91 22.22
C ILE A 15 -10.01 -2.28 20.84
N ASN A 16 -9.35 -1.87 19.75
CA ASN A 16 -9.79 -2.11 18.37
C ASN A 16 -11.21 -1.59 18.04
N LYS A 17 -11.61 -0.43 18.60
CA LYS A 17 -12.91 0.22 18.33
C LYS A 17 -12.72 1.48 17.47
N LEU A 18 -12.16 1.31 16.27
CA LEU A 18 -11.76 2.41 15.38
C LEU A 18 -12.92 3.29 14.89
N HIS A 19 -14.14 2.75 14.83
CA HIS A 19 -15.33 3.51 14.44
C HIS A 19 -15.62 4.69 15.39
N LEU A 20 -15.25 4.57 16.67
CA LEU A 20 -15.39 5.62 17.68
C LEU A 20 -14.47 6.82 17.44
N CYS A 21 -13.47 6.70 16.56
CA CYS A 21 -12.62 7.81 16.19
C CYS A 21 -13.34 8.81 15.27
N LYS A 22 -14.34 8.38 14.47
CA LYS A 22 -15.01 9.25 13.47
C LYS A 22 -15.66 10.50 14.10
N PRO A 23 -16.44 10.40 15.21
CA PRO A 23 -17.01 11.58 15.86
C PRO A 23 -15.95 12.55 16.39
N LEU A 24 -14.86 12.02 16.97
CA LEU A 24 -13.77 12.84 17.49
C LEU A 24 -13.02 13.60 16.39
N ILE A 25 -12.78 12.92 15.26
CA ILE A 25 -12.17 13.53 14.07
C ILE A 25 -13.05 14.68 13.59
N ARG A 26 -14.36 14.45 13.41
CA ARG A 26 -15.31 15.50 13.00
C ARG A 26 -15.32 16.70 13.94
N ALA A 27 -15.30 16.47 15.26
CA ALA A 27 -15.31 17.55 16.25
C ALA A 27 -14.04 18.41 16.21
N ILE A 28 -12.86 17.80 15.98
CA ILE A 28 -11.63 18.54 15.76
C ILE A 28 -11.66 19.23 14.40
N ASP A 29 -12.15 18.56 13.35
CA ASP A 29 -12.22 19.11 12.00
C ASP A 29 -13.26 20.24 11.84
N SER A 30 -14.21 20.38 12.75
CA SER A 30 -15.11 21.54 12.82
C SER A 30 -14.60 22.67 13.69
N SER A 31 -13.51 22.47 14.44
CA SER A 31 -12.95 23.48 15.34
C SER A 31 -12.12 24.51 14.56
N ASN A 32 -12.15 25.77 14.98
CA ASN A 32 -11.28 26.82 14.45
C ASN A 32 -9.85 26.79 15.05
N LEU A 33 -9.63 25.99 16.10
CA LEU A 33 -8.38 25.98 16.88
C LEU A 33 -7.35 24.95 16.41
N LYS A 34 -7.55 24.31 15.25
CA LYS A 34 -6.74 23.13 14.84
C LYS A 34 -5.25 23.41 14.73
N ASP A 35 -4.91 24.62 14.31
CA ASP A 35 -3.53 25.04 14.08
C ASP A 35 -2.88 25.70 15.32
N ASP A 36 -3.68 26.07 16.32
CA ASP A 36 -3.20 26.67 17.57
C ASP A 36 -2.63 25.64 18.56
N TYR A 37 -2.88 24.35 18.32
CA TYR A 37 -2.32 23.28 19.15
C TYR A 37 -0.84 23.08 18.92
N SER A 38 -0.11 22.69 19.97
CA SER A 38 1.32 22.41 19.86
C SER A 38 1.60 21.32 18.82
N THR A 39 2.75 21.44 18.13
CA THR A 39 3.18 20.48 17.11
C THR A 39 3.16 19.05 17.60
N ALA A 40 3.52 18.81 18.88
CA ALA A 40 3.48 17.47 19.48
C ALA A 40 2.05 16.88 19.53
N GLN A 41 1.05 17.69 19.84
CA GLN A 41 -0.35 17.25 19.84
C GLN A 41 -0.86 17.03 18.41
N ARG A 42 -0.51 17.92 17.47
CA ARG A 42 -0.87 17.79 16.05
C ARG A 42 -0.26 16.55 15.42
N VAL A 43 1.02 16.25 15.67
CA VAL A 43 1.70 15.02 15.22
C VAL A 43 0.99 13.77 15.74
N THR A 44 0.64 13.75 17.03
CA THR A 44 -0.07 12.60 17.64
C THR A 44 -1.45 12.40 17.01
N TYR A 45 -2.19 13.49 16.81
CA TYR A 45 -3.50 13.45 16.17
C TYR A 45 -3.39 12.91 14.73
N ARG A 46 -2.52 13.54 13.92
CA ARG A 46 -2.30 13.18 12.51
C ARG A 46 -1.83 11.73 12.36
N TYR A 47 -1.00 11.22 13.27
CA TYR A 47 -0.62 9.81 13.32
C TYR A 47 -1.82 8.87 13.47
N TYR A 48 -2.75 9.13 14.39
CA TYR A 48 -3.92 8.27 14.59
C TYR A 48 -4.94 8.39 13.46
N VAL A 49 -5.20 9.61 12.98
CA VAL A 49 -6.12 9.82 11.85
C VAL A 49 -5.61 9.15 10.59
N GLY A 50 -4.31 9.30 10.29
CA GLY A 50 -3.69 8.64 9.14
C GLY A 50 -3.72 7.11 9.23
N ARG A 51 -3.48 6.53 10.41
CA ARG A 51 -3.65 5.08 10.63
C ARG A 51 -5.08 4.62 10.39
N LYS A 52 -6.07 5.37 10.86
CA LYS A 52 -7.48 5.06 10.63
C LYS A 52 -7.81 5.12 9.13
N ALA A 53 -7.37 6.17 8.43
CA ALA A 53 -7.57 6.30 6.98
C ALA A 53 -6.94 5.11 6.22
N MET A 54 -5.75 4.66 6.61
CA MET A 54 -5.11 3.46 6.06
C MET A 54 -5.98 2.21 6.25
N PHE A 55 -6.58 2.02 7.43
CA PHE A 55 -7.48 0.88 7.69
C PHE A 55 -8.79 0.97 6.89
N ASP A 56 -9.28 2.18 6.65
CA ASP A 56 -10.44 2.42 5.78
C ASP A 56 -10.07 2.32 4.28
N SER A 57 -8.81 1.99 3.95
CA SER A 57 -8.25 1.94 2.58
C SER A 57 -8.25 3.29 1.84
N ASP A 58 -8.39 4.42 2.55
CA ASP A 58 -8.17 5.76 2.00
C ASP A 58 -6.67 6.11 2.08
N PHE A 59 -5.91 5.60 1.10
CA PHE A 59 -4.46 5.67 1.10
C PHE A 59 -3.91 7.08 0.82
N LYS A 60 -4.60 7.87 -0.01
CA LYS A 60 -4.23 9.27 -0.27
C LYS A 60 -4.34 10.10 0.99
N GLN A 61 -5.45 10.00 1.70
CA GLN A 61 -5.61 10.70 2.97
C GLN A 61 -4.60 10.18 4.00
N ALA A 62 -4.45 8.85 4.12
CA ALA A 62 -3.47 8.27 5.03
C ALA A 62 -2.04 8.79 4.79
N GLU A 63 -1.64 8.93 3.53
CA GLU A 63 -0.33 9.46 3.13
C GLU A 63 -0.15 10.89 3.63
N GLU A 64 -1.11 11.78 3.40
CA GLU A 64 -1.05 13.18 3.81
C GLU A 64 -0.87 13.28 5.34
N TYR A 65 -1.74 12.60 6.09
CA TYR A 65 -1.73 12.61 7.55
C TYR A 65 -0.44 12.02 8.14
N LEU A 66 0.03 10.88 7.63
CA LEU A 66 1.22 10.21 8.14
C LEU A 66 2.52 10.90 7.70
N SER A 67 2.56 11.50 6.51
CA SER A 67 3.71 12.29 6.04
C SER A 67 3.86 13.53 6.92
N PHE A 68 2.76 14.26 7.17
CA PHE A 68 2.77 15.39 8.11
C PHE A 68 3.31 14.97 9.48
N ALA A 69 2.81 13.86 10.03
CA ALA A 69 3.25 13.37 11.33
C ALA A 69 4.75 13.04 11.34
N PHE A 70 5.29 12.44 10.28
CA PHE A 70 6.70 12.07 10.18
C PHE A 70 7.63 13.29 10.07
N GLU A 71 7.25 14.25 9.24
CA GLU A 71 8.00 15.48 8.97
C GLU A 71 8.07 16.38 10.21
N HIS A 72 6.93 16.55 10.89
CA HIS A 72 6.81 17.43 12.06
C HIS A 72 7.15 16.72 13.38
N CYS A 73 7.38 15.40 13.37
CA CYS A 73 7.87 14.70 14.54
C CYS A 73 9.30 15.15 14.87
N HIS A 74 9.54 15.44 16.15
CA HIS A 74 10.84 15.91 16.62
C HIS A 74 11.97 14.95 16.22
N ARG A 75 13.08 15.51 15.73
CA ARG A 75 14.23 14.76 15.19
C ARG A 75 14.90 13.81 16.20
N LEU A 76 14.84 14.11 17.50
CA LEU A 76 15.38 13.22 18.54
C LEU A 76 14.41 12.09 18.92
N SER A 77 13.13 12.20 18.54
CA SER A 77 12.10 11.20 18.87
C SER A 77 12.12 10.03 17.88
N GLN A 78 13.25 9.35 17.77
CA GLN A 78 13.49 8.25 16.82
C GLN A 78 12.44 7.14 16.93
N LYS A 79 12.03 6.79 18.15
CA LYS A 79 10.97 5.81 18.40
C LYS A 79 9.64 6.21 17.75
N ASN A 80 9.24 7.48 17.87
CA ASN A 80 7.99 7.98 17.29
C ASN A 80 8.07 8.03 15.76
N LYS A 81 9.20 8.49 15.20
CA LYS A 81 9.44 8.46 13.75
C LYS A 81 9.34 7.04 13.20
N ARG A 82 9.95 6.07 13.88
CA ARG A 82 9.83 4.65 13.53
C ARG A 82 8.39 4.17 13.59
N MET A 83 7.64 4.52 14.64
CA MET A 83 6.22 4.16 14.76
C MET A 83 5.37 4.73 13.62
N ILE A 84 5.63 5.96 13.18
CA ILE A 84 4.94 6.57 12.04
C ILE A 84 5.29 5.84 10.75
N LEU A 85 6.58 5.55 10.52
CA LEU A 85 7.05 4.87 9.32
C LEU A 85 6.46 3.47 9.13
N ILE A 86 6.22 2.71 10.20
CA ILE A 86 5.59 1.39 10.12
C ILE A 86 4.25 1.44 9.36
N TYR A 87 3.50 2.54 9.48
CA TYR A 87 2.23 2.73 8.78
C TYR A 87 2.38 3.52 7.48
N LEU A 88 3.31 4.47 7.43
CA LEU A 88 3.54 5.29 6.23
C LEU A 88 4.13 4.47 5.08
N LEU A 89 5.02 3.52 5.38
CA LEU A 89 5.70 2.71 4.36
C LEU A 89 4.73 1.89 3.50
N PRO A 90 3.83 1.05 4.05
CA PRO A 90 2.82 0.35 3.25
C PRO A 90 1.97 1.29 2.39
N VAL A 91 1.55 2.43 2.94
CA VAL A 91 0.75 3.43 2.24
C VAL A 91 1.51 4.00 1.05
N LYS A 92 2.74 4.46 1.25
CA LYS A 92 3.60 4.98 0.17
C LYS A 92 3.83 3.92 -0.91
N MET A 93 4.08 2.68 -0.52
CA MET A 93 4.26 1.57 -1.48
C MET A 93 3.01 1.32 -2.31
N LEU A 94 1.81 1.36 -1.70
CA LEU A 94 0.54 1.24 -2.42
C LEU A 94 0.34 2.38 -3.44
N LEU A 95 0.79 3.59 -3.10
CA LEU A 95 0.79 4.75 -3.99
C LEU A 95 1.94 4.73 -5.02
N GLY A 96 2.78 3.70 -5.01
CA GLY A 96 3.89 3.51 -5.94
C GLY A 96 5.22 4.14 -5.54
N HIS A 97 5.34 4.60 -4.31
CA HIS A 97 6.57 5.17 -3.75
C HIS A 97 7.28 4.14 -2.85
N MET A 98 8.39 3.60 -3.35
CA MET A 98 9.17 2.58 -2.66
C MET A 98 10.22 3.21 -1.72
N PRO A 99 10.41 2.70 -0.49
CA PRO A 99 11.43 3.21 0.41
C PRO A 99 12.85 2.86 -0.04
N THR A 100 13.82 3.71 0.32
CA THR A 100 15.24 3.41 0.13
C THR A 100 15.78 2.53 1.26
N ILE A 101 16.83 1.77 0.97
CA ILE A 101 17.49 0.91 1.96
C ILE A 101 18.10 1.73 3.10
N GLU A 102 18.61 2.93 2.84
CA GLU A 102 19.18 3.81 3.86
C GLU A 102 18.12 4.25 4.87
N LEU A 103 16.90 4.55 4.40
CA LEU A 103 15.77 4.90 5.27
C LEU A 103 15.41 3.72 6.19
N LEU A 104 15.33 2.51 5.62
CA LEU A 104 15.00 1.30 6.38
C LEU A 104 16.07 0.98 7.43
N LYS A 105 17.36 1.10 7.08
CA LYS A 105 18.47 0.95 8.02
C LYS A 105 18.40 1.97 9.15
N LYS A 106 18.24 3.26 8.81
CA LYS A 106 18.18 4.37 9.77
C LYS A 106 17.13 4.17 10.86
N TYR A 107 15.96 3.64 10.50
CA TYR A 107 14.84 3.43 11.43
C TYR A 107 14.63 1.97 11.87
N HIS A 108 15.57 1.07 11.56
CA HIS A 108 15.50 -0.34 11.94
C HIS A 108 14.20 -1.02 11.46
N LEU A 109 13.95 -0.92 10.15
CA LEU A 109 12.77 -1.43 9.43
C LEU A 109 13.16 -2.32 8.24
N MET A 110 14.27 -3.06 8.37
CA MET A 110 14.78 -3.94 7.30
C MET A 110 13.82 -5.06 6.90
N GLN A 111 12.80 -5.37 7.72
CA GLN A 111 11.72 -6.30 7.37
C GLN A 111 10.98 -5.87 6.10
N PHE A 112 10.97 -4.58 5.76
CA PHE A 112 10.34 -4.07 4.53
C PHE A 112 11.23 -4.19 3.29
N ALA A 113 12.51 -4.56 3.42
CA ALA A 113 13.45 -4.53 2.29
C ALA A 113 13.08 -5.54 1.20
N GLU A 114 12.80 -6.79 1.60
CA GLU A 114 12.41 -7.85 0.66
C GLU A 114 11.03 -7.58 0.05
N VAL A 115 10.09 -7.07 0.85
CA VAL A 115 8.77 -6.63 0.36
C VAL A 115 8.92 -5.55 -0.71
N THR A 116 9.76 -4.53 -0.45
CA THR A 116 10.00 -3.42 -1.37
C THR A 116 10.60 -3.91 -2.69
N LYS A 117 11.58 -4.81 -2.61
CA LYS A 117 12.21 -5.43 -3.78
C LYS A 117 11.19 -6.23 -4.59
N ALA A 118 10.44 -7.10 -3.92
CA ALA A 118 9.43 -7.96 -4.54
C ALA A 118 8.39 -7.16 -5.32
N VAL A 119 7.81 -6.12 -4.71
CA VAL A 119 6.81 -5.28 -5.36
C VAL A 119 7.40 -4.54 -6.55
N SER A 120 8.58 -3.96 -6.40
CA SER A 120 9.27 -3.23 -7.49
C SER A 120 9.57 -4.12 -8.69
N GLU A 121 9.95 -5.36 -8.42
CA GLU A 121 10.28 -6.35 -9.45
C GLU A 121 9.07 -7.12 -9.97
N GLY A 122 7.87 -6.97 -9.38
CA GLY A 122 6.73 -7.82 -9.73
C GLY A 122 6.99 -9.30 -9.42
N ASN A 123 7.74 -9.59 -8.36
CA ASN A 123 8.08 -10.95 -7.94
C ASN A 123 7.12 -11.41 -6.84
N LEU A 124 6.09 -12.16 -7.20
CA LEU A 124 5.06 -12.64 -6.27
C LEU A 124 5.60 -13.68 -5.30
N LEU A 125 6.49 -14.56 -5.75
CA LEU A 125 7.12 -15.58 -4.92
C LEU A 125 7.90 -14.92 -3.77
N LEU A 126 8.80 -13.99 -4.11
CA LEU A 126 9.57 -13.25 -3.11
C LEU A 126 8.68 -12.43 -2.18
N LEU A 127 7.55 -11.90 -2.67
CA LEU A 127 6.61 -11.18 -1.82
C LEU A 127 6.01 -12.12 -0.77
N ASN A 128 5.52 -13.29 -1.19
CA ASN A 128 4.94 -14.28 -0.28
C ASN A 128 5.96 -14.78 0.75
N GLU A 129 7.20 -15.05 0.32
CA GLU A 129 8.30 -15.42 1.20
C GLU A 129 8.61 -14.32 2.23
N ALA A 130 8.71 -13.06 1.78
CA ALA A 130 9.00 -11.92 2.66
C ALA A 130 7.89 -11.68 3.69
N LEU A 131 6.62 -11.81 3.29
CA LEU A 131 5.48 -11.67 4.19
C LEU A 131 5.44 -12.80 5.22
N THR A 132 5.73 -14.03 4.80
CA THR A 132 5.79 -15.21 5.69
C THR A 132 6.95 -15.10 6.69
N LYS A 133 8.16 -14.79 6.19
CA LYS A 133 9.37 -14.66 7.00
C LYS A 133 9.26 -13.60 8.10
N HIS A 134 8.50 -12.54 7.86
CA HIS A 134 8.32 -11.43 8.79
C HIS A 134 6.88 -11.29 9.32
N GLU A 135 6.07 -12.35 9.20
CA GLU A 135 4.64 -12.38 9.52
C GLU A 135 4.37 -11.88 10.94
N THR A 136 5.05 -12.47 11.92
CA THR A 136 4.91 -12.12 13.35
C THR A 136 5.12 -10.63 13.62
N PHE A 137 6.08 -10.00 12.94
CA PHE A 137 6.35 -8.58 13.05
C PHE A 137 5.22 -7.74 12.45
N PHE A 138 4.75 -8.10 11.24
CA PHE A 138 3.71 -7.36 10.54
C PHE A 138 2.32 -7.50 11.20
N ILE A 139 1.99 -8.69 11.71
CA ILE A 139 0.77 -8.95 12.49
C ILE A 139 0.79 -8.14 13.79
N ARG A 140 1.91 -8.17 14.54
CA ARG A 140 2.04 -7.40 15.78
C ARG A 140 1.94 -5.89 15.55
N CYS A 141 2.38 -5.40 14.40
CA CYS A 141 2.23 -4.00 14.00
C CYS A 141 0.82 -3.66 13.50
N GLY A 142 0.00 -4.67 13.17
CA GLY A 142 -1.34 -4.52 12.61
C GLY A 142 -1.34 -4.07 11.15
N ILE A 143 -0.31 -4.42 10.36
CA ILE A 143 -0.18 -3.97 8.95
C ILE A 143 -0.14 -5.13 7.95
N PHE A 144 -0.18 -6.39 8.40
CA PHE A 144 -0.08 -7.57 7.54
C PHE A 144 -1.11 -7.52 6.39
N LEU A 145 -2.39 -7.28 6.70
CA LEU A 145 -3.45 -7.18 5.68
C LEU A 145 -3.27 -6.00 4.71
N ILE A 146 -2.60 -4.92 5.14
CA ILE A 146 -2.29 -3.79 4.27
C ILE A 146 -1.16 -4.16 3.30
N LEU A 147 -0.16 -4.91 3.79
CA LEU A 147 0.93 -5.41 2.94
C LEU A 147 0.44 -6.47 1.94
N GLU A 148 -0.53 -7.31 2.31
CA GLU A 148 -1.17 -8.26 1.39
C GLU A 148 -1.78 -7.57 0.16
N LYS A 149 -2.32 -6.34 0.31
CA LYS A 149 -2.84 -5.55 -0.82
C LYS A 149 -1.76 -5.20 -1.85
N LEU A 150 -0.47 -5.25 -1.51
CA LEU A 150 0.63 -5.04 -2.45
C LEU A 150 0.72 -6.15 -3.52
N LYS A 151 0.07 -7.30 -3.31
CA LYS A 151 -0.05 -8.36 -4.34
C LYS A 151 -0.63 -7.82 -5.64
N ILE A 152 -1.65 -6.96 -5.56
CA ILE A 152 -2.28 -6.32 -6.74
C ILE A 152 -1.25 -5.56 -7.58
N ILE A 153 -0.41 -4.75 -6.91
CA ILE A 153 0.63 -3.96 -7.57
C ILE A 153 1.73 -4.86 -8.12
N THR A 154 2.02 -5.97 -7.43
CA THR A 154 3.03 -6.93 -7.82
C THR A 154 2.60 -7.72 -9.06
N TYR A 155 1.33 -8.15 -9.13
CA TYR A 155 0.71 -8.69 -10.35
C TYR A 155 0.80 -7.70 -11.51
N ARG A 156 0.40 -6.44 -11.28
CA ARG A 156 0.52 -5.38 -12.28
C ARG A 156 1.95 -5.25 -12.80
N ASN A 157 2.94 -5.25 -11.92
CA ASN A 157 4.34 -5.08 -12.30
C ASN A 157 4.89 -6.30 -13.05
N LEU A 158 4.49 -7.52 -12.66
CA LEU A 158 4.79 -8.74 -13.38
C LEU A 158 4.25 -8.69 -14.81
N PHE A 159 2.97 -8.35 -14.96
CA PHE A 159 2.31 -8.28 -16.28
C PHE A 159 2.86 -7.14 -17.14
N LYS A 160 3.27 -6.03 -16.51
CA LYS A 160 4.01 -4.97 -17.21
C LYS A 160 5.33 -5.49 -17.78
N LYS A 161 6.06 -6.36 -17.05
CA LYS A 161 7.29 -6.99 -17.58
C LYS A 161 6.99 -7.90 -18.78
N VAL A 162 5.94 -8.72 -18.70
CA VAL A 162 5.50 -9.55 -19.85
C VAL A 162 5.23 -8.67 -21.07
N TYR A 163 4.53 -7.54 -20.88
CA TYR A 163 4.28 -6.58 -21.94
C TYR A 163 5.55 -5.98 -22.55
N LEU A 164 6.50 -5.54 -21.71
CA LEU A 164 7.76 -4.97 -22.17
C LEU A 164 8.64 -5.97 -22.93
N LEU A 165 8.54 -7.26 -22.57
CA LEU A 165 9.26 -8.34 -23.26
C LEU A 165 8.66 -8.66 -24.63
N LEU A 166 7.33 -8.79 -24.71
CA LEU A 166 6.65 -9.18 -25.95
C LEU A 166 6.51 -8.03 -26.96
N LYS A 167 6.58 -6.77 -26.53
CA LYS A 167 6.56 -5.56 -27.38
C LYS A 167 5.39 -5.51 -28.37
N THR A 168 4.23 -6.03 -27.96
CA THR A 168 2.99 -6.02 -28.74
C THR A 168 1.83 -5.52 -27.89
N HIS A 169 0.82 -4.94 -28.55
CA HIS A 169 -0.41 -4.49 -27.90
C HIS A 169 -1.45 -5.61 -27.74
N GLN A 170 -1.24 -6.76 -28.35
CA GLN A 170 -2.10 -7.93 -28.26
C GLN A 170 -1.32 -9.09 -27.62
N LEU A 171 -1.54 -9.32 -26.34
CA LEU A 171 -0.75 -10.26 -25.53
C LEU A 171 -1.54 -11.54 -25.32
N SER A 172 -0.96 -12.70 -25.67
CA SER A 172 -1.59 -13.99 -25.38
C SER A 172 -1.78 -14.19 -23.88
N LEU A 173 -2.92 -14.73 -23.48
CA LEU A 173 -3.18 -15.11 -22.09
C LEU A 173 -2.18 -16.18 -21.60
N ASP A 174 -1.70 -17.06 -22.49
CA ASP A 174 -0.67 -18.05 -22.18
C ASP A 174 0.64 -17.42 -21.67
N ALA A 175 1.01 -16.25 -22.18
CA ALA A 175 2.24 -15.58 -21.74
C ALA A 175 2.14 -15.14 -20.28
N PHE A 176 0.96 -14.71 -19.84
CA PHE A 176 0.70 -14.38 -18.44
C PHE A 176 0.61 -15.65 -17.60
N LEU A 177 -0.02 -16.72 -18.11
CA LEU A 177 -0.06 -18.01 -17.43
C LEU A 177 1.34 -18.55 -17.14
N VAL A 178 2.24 -18.52 -18.13
CA VAL A 178 3.65 -18.91 -17.97
C VAL A 178 4.34 -18.05 -16.90
N ALA A 179 4.11 -16.74 -16.92
CA ALA A 179 4.69 -15.84 -15.92
C ALA A 179 4.20 -16.13 -14.50
N LEU A 180 2.91 -16.45 -14.33
CA LEU A 180 2.33 -16.81 -13.02
C LEU A 180 2.84 -18.16 -12.53
N LYS A 181 2.94 -19.17 -13.41
CA LYS A 181 3.55 -20.47 -13.08
C LYS A 181 5.01 -20.34 -12.70
N PHE A 182 5.76 -19.46 -13.40
CA PHE A 182 7.15 -19.15 -13.05
C PHE A 182 7.26 -18.50 -11.65
N MET A 183 6.23 -17.79 -11.20
CA MET A 183 6.12 -17.25 -9.85
C MET A 183 5.53 -18.24 -8.83
N GLN A 184 5.31 -19.50 -9.21
CA GLN A 184 4.73 -20.55 -8.36
C GLN A 184 3.36 -20.18 -7.77
N VAL A 185 2.52 -19.47 -8.54
CA VAL A 185 1.12 -19.28 -8.15
C VAL A 185 0.38 -20.61 -8.27
N GLU A 186 -0.17 -21.09 -7.16
CA GLU A 186 -0.89 -22.37 -7.06
C GLU A 186 -2.18 -22.34 -7.90
N ASP A 187 -2.52 -23.49 -8.48
CA ASP A 187 -3.77 -23.75 -9.21
C ASP A 187 -4.14 -22.72 -10.29
N VAL A 188 -3.13 -22.08 -10.90
CA VAL A 188 -3.36 -21.06 -11.92
C VAL A 188 -3.64 -21.66 -13.30
N ASP A 189 -4.80 -21.32 -13.85
CA ASP A 189 -5.23 -21.60 -15.21
C ASP A 189 -5.54 -20.31 -15.98
N ILE A 190 -6.11 -20.45 -17.18
CA ILE A 190 -6.45 -19.29 -18.02
C ILE A 190 -7.60 -18.48 -17.44
N ASP A 191 -8.54 -19.11 -16.73
CA ASP A 191 -9.67 -18.42 -16.12
C ASP A 191 -9.19 -17.55 -14.95
N GLU A 192 -8.24 -18.04 -14.16
CA GLU A 192 -7.60 -17.26 -13.10
C GLU A 192 -6.77 -16.10 -13.68
N VAL A 193 -6.04 -16.31 -14.78
CA VAL A 193 -5.35 -15.22 -15.50
C VAL A 193 -6.34 -14.14 -15.92
N GLN A 194 -7.48 -14.53 -16.49
CA GLN A 194 -8.51 -13.58 -16.91
C GLN A 194 -9.09 -12.83 -15.70
N CYS A 195 -9.33 -13.51 -14.58
CA CYS A 195 -9.82 -12.90 -13.34
C CYS A 195 -8.85 -11.82 -12.83
N ILE A 196 -7.56 -12.13 -12.74
CA ILE A 196 -6.53 -11.19 -12.29
C ILE A 196 -6.46 -9.99 -13.25
N LEU A 197 -6.43 -10.23 -14.57
CA LEU A 197 -6.41 -9.17 -15.57
C LEU A 197 -7.66 -8.29 -15.53
N ALA A 198 -8.84 -8.88 -15.40
CA ALA A 198 -10.10 -8.16 -15.30
C ALA A 198 -10.12 -7.24 -14.07
N ASN A 199 -9.66 -7.73 -12.92
CA ASN A 199 -9.52 -6.93 -11.71
C ASN A 199 -8.53 -5.77 -11.89
N LEU A 200 -7.38 -6.01 -12.52
CA LEU A 200 -6.40 -4.96 -12.81
C LEU A 200 -6.92 -3.92 -13.80
N ILE A 201 -7.75 -4.31 -14.77
CA ILE A 201 -8.42 -3.39 -15.69
C ILE A 201 -9.48 -2.57 -14.94
N TYR A 202 -10.34 -3.23 -14.17
CA TYR A 202 -11.39 -2.58 -13.38
C TYR A 202 -10.83 -1.54 -12.42
N MET A 203 -9.72 -1.87 -11.74
CA MET A 203 -9.02 -0.93 -10.86
C MET A 203 -8.23 0.15 -11.60
N GLY A 204 -8.14 0.12 -12.93
CA GLY A 204 -7.40 1.12 -13.72
C GLY A 204 -5.87 0.94 -13.74
N HIS A 205 -5.36 -0.16 -13.19
CA HIS A 205 -3.95 -0.52 -13.20
C HIS A 205 -3.44 -0.96 -14.58
N ILE A 206 -4.36 -1.44 -15.43
CA ILE A 206 -4.13 -1.76 -16.85
C ILE A 206 -5.20 -1.05 -17.67
N LYS A 207 -4.80 -0.37 -18.75
CA LYS A 207 -5.72 0.18 -19.75
C LYS A 207 -5.82 -0.78 -20.93
N GLY A 208 -6.97 -1.43 -21.08
CA GLY A 208 -7.19 -2.42 -22.13
C GLY A 208 -8.48 -3.21 -21.93
N TYR A 209 -8.64 -4.27 -22.71
CA TYR A 209 -9.74 -5.22 -22.58
C TYR A 209 -9.25 -6.64 -22.87
N ILE A 210 -10.01 -7.63 -22.39
CA ILE A 210 -9.76 -9.05 -22.68
C ILE A 210 -10.60 -9.46 -23.90
N SER A 211 -9.95 -9.97 -24.94
CA SER A 211 -10.62 -10.60 -26.08
C SER A 211 -10.73 -12.10 -25.81
N HIS A 212 -11.90 -12.52 -25.33
CA HIS A 212 -12.17 -13.94 -25.01
C HIS A 212 -12.07 -14.84 -26.25
N GLN A 213 -12.60 -14.41 -27.39
CA GLN A 213 -12.55 -15.22 -28.63
C GLN A 213 -11.11 -15.50 -29.09
N HIS A 214 -10.20 -14.55 -28.89
CA HIS A 214 -8.81 -14.67 -29.32
C HIS A 214 -7.83 -15.03 -28.20
N GLN A 215 -8.31 -15.23 -26.97
CA GLN A 215 -7.50 -15.52 -25.77
C GLN A 215 -6.34 -14.52 -25.62
N LYS A 216 -6.66 -13.22 -25.69
CA LYS A 216 -5.67 -12.14 -25.64
C LYS A 216 -6.10 -10.98 -24.75
N LEU A 217 -5.13 -10.36 -24.08
CA LEU A 217 -5.25 -9.02 -23.54
C LEU A 217 -4.87 -8.00 -24.63
N VAL A 218 -5.78 -7.08 -24.94
CA VAL A 218 -5.52 -5.97 -25.85
C VAL A 218 -5.34 -4.70 -25.03
N VAL A 219 -4.10 -4.18 -24.97
CA VAL A 219 -3.76 -3.00 -24.16
C VAL A 219 -3.74 -1.71 -24.99
N SER A 220 -3.99 -0.59 -24.32
CA SER A 220 -3.91 0.75 -24.90
C SER A 220 -2.54 1.02 -25.51
N LYS A 221 -2.53 1.72 -26.66
CA LYS A 221 -1.28 2.23 -27.25
C LYS A 221 -0.64 3.34 -26.42
N GLN A 222 -1.45 4.06 -25.65
CA GLN A 222 -1.01 5.15 -24.78
C GLN A 222 -1.09 4.71 -23.32
N ASN A 223 0.05 4.68 -22.64
CA ASN A 223 0.16 4.34 -21.21
C ASN A 223 -0.65 3.09 -20.81
N PRO A 224 -0.37 1.91 -21.39
CA PRO A 224 -1.10 0.67 -21.08
C PRO A 224 -1.04 0.29 -19.59
N PHE A 225 0.00 0.72 -18.88
CA PHE A 225 0.17 0.55 -17.44
C PHE A 225 0.41 1.93 -16.81
N PRO A 226 -0.64 2.66 -16.40
CA PRO A 226 -0.53 4.00 -15.82
C PRO A 226 0.32 4.04 -14.55
N PRO A 227 0.92 5.19 -14.18
CA PRO A 227 1.59 5.38 -12.89
C PRO A 227 0.64 5.10 -11.71
N LEU A 228 1.13 4.42 -10.66
CA LEU A 228 0.30 4.02 -9.52
C LEU A 228 -0.32 5.23 -8.78
N SER A 229 0.40 6.35 -8.70
CA SER A 229 -0.07 7.60 -8.12
C SER A 229 -1.32 8.18 -8.80
N THR A 230 -1.63 7.77 -10.04
CA THR A 230 -2.83 8.20 -10.78
C THR A 230 -4.04 7.29 -10.58
N VAL A 231 -3.86 6.14 -9.93
CA VAL A 231 -4.86 5.06 -9.87
C VAL A 231 -5.41 4.85 -8.45
N CYS A 232 -4.58 5.08 -7.42
CA CYS A 232 -4.98 4.95 -6.01
C CYS A 232 -5.72 6.17 -5.47
#